data_AF-A0A6A5CFL0-F1
#
_entry.id   AF-A0A6A5CFL0-F1
#
_cell.length_a   1.000
_cell.length_b   1.000
_cell.length_c   1.000
_cell.angle_alpha   90.00
_cell.angle_beta   90.00
_cell.angle_gamma   90.00
#
_symmetry.space_group_name_H-M   'P 1'
#
loop_
_entity.id
_entity.type
_entity.pdbx_description
1 polymer ?
#
loop_
_entity_poly.entity_id
_entity_poly.type
_entity_poly.pdbx_seq_one_letter_code
_entity_poly.pdbx_strand_id
1 'polypeptide(L)'
;MSEPSSDNIQQPKAQNHTDGEPKQPEATTTTTTDNNNKQEGSMNDIQQTSEVNHDSTSSPNAQDDDDDNSEEFALLVQKAEEFKVEGNKCFSNAEFEKAIDFYNETLKIWFVYLNKEDELKVRKEDVKKLTNIVVDTYNNAALTLMRLNNFVNAFKAAAMANRFIPNAKSYYLQGKCLYTLGQAFQAKQYLEQCLELQPNNKEARELLEECEQAEPFIDYGRMPFGGMGAFSALRQKQQEEEELKKAMEESLRIFEEEQKKREEEKLKADEEQEKIRKAFELQQQELKRKQEEEEKKRLEEEADVEFDIDIEHDDDHDGEIDEDEVSLTESEIEEQMRLLELEEKGQLPPAEE
;
A
#
# COMPACT_ATOMS: atom_id res chain seq x y z
N MET A 1 6.76 96.95 -50.14
CA MET A 1 6.85 96.59 -48.71
C MET A 1 6.45 95.12 -48.60
N SER A 2 7.17 94.36 -47.77
CA SER A 2 6.82 93.01 -47.29
C SER A 2 6.79 91.85 -48.32
N GLU A 3 7.96 91.22 -48.47
CA GLU A 3 8.11 89.75 -48.58
C GLU A 3 7.90 89.10 -47.16
N PRO A 4 8.10 87.78 -46.89
CA PRO A 4 8.68 86.72 -47.73
C PRO A 4 8.13 85.27 -47.59
N SER A 5 8.77 84.33 -48.31
CA SER A 5 8.97 82.88 -47.97
C SER A 5 7.72 81.96 -47.99
N SER A 6 7.77 80.63 -48.12
CA SER A 6 8.79 79.60 -48.45
C SER A 6 8.06 78.24 -48.67
N ASP A 7 8.54 77.19 -49.34
CA ASP A 7 9.68 76.99 -50.27
C ASP A 7 9.46 75.75 -51.17
N ASN A 8 10.43 75.39 -52.03
CA ASN A 8 10.40 74.20 -52.91
C ASN A 8 11.80 73.54 -53.02
N ILE A 9 11.95 72.24 -52.70
CA ILE A 9 13.15 71.44 -53.06
C ILE A 9 12.84 69.93 -53.15
N GLN A 10 13.53 69.27 -54.08
CA GLN A 10 13.36 67.86 -54.46
C GLN A 10 14.31 66.90 -53.71
N GLN A 11 14.04 65.60 -53.86
CA GLN A 11 14.90 64.48 -53.42
C GLN A 11 16.30 64.49 -54.06
N PRO A 12 17.24 63.75 -53.46
CA PRO A 12 18.20 62.97 -54.24
C PRO A 12 18.31 61.48 -53.83
N LYS A 13 18.84 60.67 -54.76
CA LYS A 13 19.21 59.25 -54.59
C LYS A 13 20.71 59.11 -54.31
N ALA A 14 21.10 58.06 -53.57
CA ALA A 14 22.41 57.39 -53.55
C ALA A 14 22.31 56.19 -52.57
N GLN A 15 23.12 55.13 -52.55
CA GLN A 15 23.89 54.30 -53.48
C GLN A 15 24.60 53.24 -52.58
N ASN A 16 25.05 52.10 -53.12
CA ASN A 16 25.60 50.97 -52.34
C ASN A 16 27.02 51.19 -51.78
N HIS A 17 27.39 50.45 -50.72
CA HIS A 17 28.71 49.82 -50.47
C HIS A 17 28.58 48.85 -49.26
N THR A 18 28.65 47.51 -49.42
CA THR A 18 29.82 46.58 -49.42
C THR A 18 30.49 46.28 -48.06
N ASP A 19 30.43 45.00 -47.69
CA ASP A 19 31.43 44.13 -47.01
C ASP A 19 31.96 44.45 -45.59
N GLY A 20 31.99 43.41 -44.74
CA GLY A 20 32.61 43.49 -43.41
C GLY A 20 32.35 42.36 -42.39
N GLU A 21 32.51 41.08 -42.74
CA GLU A 21 33.00 40.10 -41.74
C GLU A 21 34.48 40.43 -41.42
N PRO A 22 35.05 40.13 -40.23
CA PRO A 22 35.03 38.76 -39.65
C PRO A 22 35.21 38.62 -38.11
N LYS A 23 35.41 37.35 -37.71
CA LYS A 23 36.17 36.82 -36.54
C LYS A 23 35.48 36.58 -35.18
N GLN A 24 35.52 35.29 -34.82
CA GLN A 24 35.57 34.76 -33.45
C GLN A 24 36.80 35.28 -32.66
N PRO A 25 36.77 35.13 -31.33
CA PRO A 25 37.95 34.71 -30.57
C PRO A 25 37.73 33.36 -29.84
N GLU A 26 38.85 32.72 -29.51
CA GLU A 26 38.95 31.36 -28.98
C GLU A 26 38.75 31.25 -27.46
N ALA A 27 38.79 30.02 -26.98
CA ALA A 27 38.59 29.61 -25.58
C ALA A 27 39.58 30.24 -24.57
N THR A 28 39.10 30.42 -23.34
CA THR A 28 39.96 30.40 -22.14
C THR A 28 39.36 29.49 -21.06
N THR A 29 40.25 28.73 -20.43
CA THR A 29 39.97 27.73 -19.39
C THR A 29 40.03 28.33 -17.99
N THR A 30 39.04 28.04 -17.14
CA THR A 30 39.15 27.99 -15.66
C THR A 30 38.11 26.98 -15.16
N THR A 31 38.49 25.75 -14.83
CA THR A 31 38.89 25.28 -13.49
C THR A 31 37.82 25.42 -12.39
N THR A 32 37.11 24.31 -12.16
CA THR A 32 36.86 23.71 -10.84
C THR A 32 35.91 24.42 -9.87
N THR A 33 34.72 23.85 -9.66
CA THR A 33 34.36 23.13 -8.40
C THR A 33 33.01 22.42 -8.61
N ASP A 34 33.04 21.16 -9.09
CA ASP A 34 31.86 20.29 -9.09
C ASP A 34 31.75 19.55 -7.75
N ASN A 35 30.64 19.76 -7.03
CA ASN A 35 30.29 18.99 -5.83
C ASN A 35 29.06 18.12 -6.13
N ASN A 36 29.27 17.05 -6.91
CA ASN A 36 28.29 15.97 -7.03
C ASN A 36 28.36 15.08 -5.77
N ASN A 37 27.35 15.11 -4.92
CA ASN A 37 27.18 14.09 -3.90
C ASN A 37 26.24 12.98 -4.41
N LYS A 38 26.80 11.78 -4.56
CA LYS A 38 26.15 10.61 -5.12
C LYS A 38 25.80 9.64 -3.98
N GLN A 39 24.52 9.40 -3.73
CA GLN A 39 24.06 8.29 -2.90
C GLN A 39 23.01 7.45 -3.63
N GLU A 40 23.50 6.61 -4.54
CA GLU A 40 22.78 5.40 -4.97
C GLU A 40 22.94 4.35 -3.86
N GLY A 41 21.85 4.04 -3.17
CA GLY A 41 21.83 2.96 -2.17
C GLY A 41 21.72 1.60 -2.84
N SER A 42 22.86 0.96 -3.10
CA SER A 42 22.90 -0.48 -3.38
C SER A 42 22.92 -1.27 -2.08
N MET A 43 22.12 -2.34 -1.99
CA MET A 43 22.28 -3.39 -1.00
C MET A 43 22.06 -4.75 -1.66
N ASN A 44 23.06 -5.62 -1.50
CA ASN A 44 23.19 -6.91 -2.16
C ASN A 44 22.75 -8.08 -1.27
N ASP A 45 22.84 -9.26 -1.88
CA ASP A 45 23.13 -10.57 -1.28
C ASP A 45 21.96 -11.36 -0.66
N ILE A 46 21.65 -12.48 -1.32
CA ILE A 46 21.91 -13.83 -0.79
C ILE A 46 22.40 -14.72 -1.95
N GLN A 47 23.33 -15.62 -1.65
CA GLN A 47 24.03 -16.47 -2.63
C GLN A 47 23.57 -17.94 -2.61
N GLN A 48 23.65 -18.57 -3.79
CA GLN A 48 24.04 -19.97 -4.06
C GLN A 48 23.16 -21.19 -3.66
N THR A 49 23.35 -22.21 -4.51
CA THR A 49 22.92 -23.63 -4.49
C THR A 49 21.59 -23.94 -5.19
N SER A 50 21.45 -25.02 -5.99
CA SER A 50 22.43 -26.03 -6.47
C SER A 50 21.99 -26.63 -7.83
N GLU A 51 22.84 -27.46 -8.44
CA GLU A 51 22.64 -28.05 -9.77
C GLU A 51 21.47 -29.05 -9.84
N VAL A 52 20.72 -29.01 -10.95
CA VAL A 52 19.61 -29.93 -11.24
C VAL A 52 20.16 -31.23 -11.83
N ASN A 53 19.95 -32.35 -11.13
CA ASN A 53 20.06 -33.69 -11.71
C ASN A 53 18.69 -34.16 -12.18
N HIS A 54 18.61 -34.62 -13.44
CA HIS A 54 17.50 -35.45 -13.90
C HIS A 54 17.59 -36.85 -13.27
N ASP A 55 16.50 -37.35 -12.71
CA ASP A 55 16.14 -38.76 -12.88
C ASP A 55 14.61 -38.91 -12.96
N SER A 56 14.15 -39.92 -13.70
CA SER A 56 12.74 -40.17 -14.01
C SER A 56 12.34 -41.56 -13.54
N THR A 57 11.44 -41.66 -12.55
CA THR A 57 10.71 -42.91 -12.32
C THR A 57 9.23 -42.68 -12.06
N SER A 58 8.43 -43.55 -12.66
CA SER A 58 6.98 -43.49 -12.76
C SER A 58 6.27 -44.22 -11.62
N SER A 59 5.10 -43.72 -11.21
CA SER A 59 3.86 -44.51 -11.31
C SER A 59 2.60 -43.63 -11.24
N PRO A 60 1.53 -43.97 -11.95
CA PRO A 60 0.30 -43.18 -12.01
C PRO A 60 -0.70 -43.61 -10.94
N ASN A 61 -1.44 -42.68 -10.34
CA ASN A 61 -2.71 -43.03 -9.70
C ASN A 61 -3.65 -41.84 -9.54
N ALA A 62 -4.95 -42.12 -9.71
CA ALA A 62 -6.12 -41.30 -9.39
C ALA A 62 -6.24 -39.91 -10.04
N GLN A 63 -7.32 -39.77 -10.82
CA GLN A 63 -7.82 -38.54 -11.42
C GLN A 63 -8.17 -37.48 -10.37
N ASP A 64 -7.62 -36.28 -10.53
CA ASP A 64 -8.20 -35.01 -10.08
C ASP A 64 -8.36 -34.11 -11.33
N ASP A 65 -9.36 -34.42 -12.17
CA ASP A 65 -9.65 -33.72 -13.44
C ASP A 65 -10.30 -32.32 -13.20
N ASP A 66 -9.83 -31.56 -12.20
CA ASP A 66 -10.51 -30.38 -11.65
C ASP A 66 -9.62 -29.10 -11.54
N ASP A 67 -8.33 -29.17 -11.88
CA ASP A 67 -7.32 -28.11 -11.64
C ASP A 67 -6.96 -27.23 -12.88
N ASP A 68 -7.41 -27.62 -14.09
CA ASP A 68 -6.94 -27.08 -15.39
C ASP A 68 -7.06 -25.54 -15.51
N ASN A 69 -8.16 -24.95 -15.01
CA ASN A 69 -8.35 -23.49 -15.03
C ASN A 69 -7.43 -22.72 -14.06
N SER A 70 -6.86 -23.37 -13.05
CA SER A 70 -5.96 -22.69 -12.09
C SER A 70 -4.54 -22.51 -12.64
N GLU A 71 -4.14 -23.29 -13.65
CA GLU A 71 -2.90 -23.06 -14.41
C GLU A 71 -3.06 -21.94 -15.45
N GLU A 72 -4.20 -21.87 -16.15
CA GLU A 72 -4.48 -20.77 -17.11
C GLU A 72 -4.37 -19.40 -16.44
N PHE A 73 -4.92 -19.24 -15.23
CA PHE A 73 -4.80 -17.97 -14.51
C PHE A 73 -3.36 -17.67 -14.06
N ALA A 74 -2.60 -18.67 -13.62
CA ALA A 74 -1.19 -18.47 -13.26
C ALA A 74 -0.35 -17.95 -14.44
N LEU A 75 -0.61 -18.44 -15.65
CA LEU A 75 0.01 -17.96 -16.88
C LEU A 75 -0.39 -16.50 -17.20
N LEU A 76 -1.63 -16.10 -16.91
CA LEU A 76 -2.06 -14.69 -17.03
C LEU A 76 -1.30 -13.79 -16.03
N VAL A 77 -1.12 -14.23 -14.78
CA VAL A 77 -0.34 -13.49 -13.77
C VAL A 77 1.12 -13.34 -14.18
N GLN A 78 1.75 -14.40 -14.68
CA GLN A 78 3.11 -14.34 -15.22
C GLN A 78 3.21 -13.34 -16.38
N LYS A 79 2.29 -13.41 -17.35
CA LYS A 79 2.27 -12.52 -18.51
C LYS A 79 2.06 -11.05 -18.13
N ALA A 80 1.29 -10.78 -17.08
CA ALA A 80 1.12 -9.43 -16.53
C ALA A 80 2.44 -8.87 -15.96
N GLU A 81 3.22 -9.71 -15.27
CA GLU A 81 4.57 -9.35 -14.79
C GLU A 81 5.54 -9.09 -15.95
N GLU A 82 5.55 -9.96 -16.97
CA GLU A 82 6.40 -9.81 -18.17
C GLU A 82 6.15 -8.47 -18.88
N PHE A 83 4.88 -8.09 -19.09
CA PHE A 83 4.53 -6.79 -19.67
C PHE A 83 4.95 -5.62 -18.76
N LYS A 84 4.79 -5.73 -17.43
CA LYS A 84 5.24 -4.68 -16.49
C LYS A 84 6.76 -4.51 -16.57
N VAL A 85 7.51 -5.61 -16.66
CA VAL A 85 8.98 -5.60 -16.76
C VAL A 85 9.45 -4.95 -18.07
N GLU A 86 8.84 -5.28 -19.22
CA GLU A 86 9.20 -4.65 -20.49
C GLU A 86 8.79 -3.17 -20.53
N GLY A 87 7.66 -2.80 -19.90
CA GLY A 87 7.27 -1.40 -19.69
C GLY A 87 8.30 -0.62 -18.86
N ASN A 88 8.77 -1.20 -17.75
CA ASN A 88 9.83 -0.61 -16.92
C ASN A 88 11.14 -0.41 -17.72
N LYS A 89 11.48 -1.36 -18.58
CA LYS A 89 12.66 -1.30 -19.47
C LYS A 89 12.52 -0.19 -20.53
N CYS A 90 11.37 -0.07 -21.18
CA CYS A 90 11.08 1.07 -22.06
C CYS A 90 11.15 2.41 -21.31
N PHE A 91 10.62 2.48 -20.08
CA PHE A 91 10.73 3.68 -19.25
C PHE A 91 12.18 4.06 -18.92
N SER A 92 13.03 3.08 -18.58
CA SER A 92 14.46 3.29 -18.34
C SER A 92 15.22 3.76 -19.59
N ASN A 93 14.78 3.36 -20.79
CA ASN A 93 15.30 3.84 -22.07
C ASN A 93 14.74 5.22 -22.49
N ALA A 94 13.88 5.85 -21.67
CA ALA A 94 13.09 7.04 -22.02
C ALA A 94 12.13 6.88 -23.21
N GLU A 95 11.74 5.63 -23.53
CA GLU A 95 10.74 5.28 -24.54
C GLU A 95 9.32 5.32 -23.92
N PHE A 96 8.92 6.49 -23.42
CA PHE A 96 7.76 6.65 -22.53
C PHE A 96 6.42 6.23 -23.15
N GLU A 97 6.18 6.51 -24.43
CA GLU A 97 4.96 6.10 -25.13
C GLU A 97 4.85 4.56 -25.20
N LYS A 98 5.95 3.87 -25.51
CA LYS A 98 5.98 2.40 -25.53
C LYS A 98 5.83 1.79 -24.13
N ALA A 99 6.39 2.45 -23.12
CA ALA A 99 6.20 2.04 -21.73
C ALA A 99 4.71 2.05 -21.34
N ILE A 100 3.97 3.09 -21.76
CA ILE A 100 2.51 3.15 -21.59
C ILE A 100 1.79 2.00 -22.32
N ASP A 101 2.19 1.67 -23.55
CA ASP A 101 1.60 0.53 -24.28
C ASP A 101 1.76 -0.78 -23.50
N PHE A 102 2.95 -1.07 -22.97
CA PHE A 102 3.19 -2.26 -22.15
C PHE A 102 2.43 -2.26 -20.82
N TYR A 103 2.36 -1.13 -20.11
CA TYR A 103 1.54 -1.02 -18.91
C TYR A 103 0.05 -1.22 -19.23
N ASN A 104 -0.44 -0.75 -20.38
CA ASN A 104 -1.81 -0.99 -20.84
C ASN A 104 -2.06 -2.48 -21.12
N GLU A 105 -1.10 -3.23 -21.69
CA GLU A 105 -1.22 -4.69 -21.84
C GLU A 105 -1.29 -5.41 -20.48
N THR A 106 -0.52 -4.98 -19.48
CA THR A 106 -0.65 -5.48 -18.10
C THR A 106 -2.05 -5.22 -17.53
N LEU A 107 -2.59 -4.00 -17.68
CA LEU A 107 -3.93 -3.65 -17.20
C LEU A 107 -5.05 -4.37 -17.95
N LYS A 108 -4.88 -4.71 -19.23
CA LYS A 108 -5.86 -5.53 -19.97
C LYS A 108 -6.04 -6.92 -19.33
N ILE A 109 -4.98 -7.51 -18.79
CA ILE A 109 -5.07 -8.82 -18.10
C ILE A 109 -5.94 -8.71 -16.85
N TRP A 110 -5.84 -7.61 -16.09
CA TRP A 110 -6.74 -7.33 -14.97
C TRP A 110 -8.21 -7.20 -15.41
N PHE A 111 -8.49 -6.53 -16.53
CA PHE A 111 -9.85 -6.47 -17.06
C PHE A 111 -10.34 -7.83 -17.58
N VAL A 112 -9.46 -8.70 -18.11
CA VAL A 112 -9.83 -10.08 -18.47
C VAL A 112 -10.20 -10.89 -17.21
N TYR A 113 -9.46 -10.73 -16.11
CA TYR A 113 -9.82 -11.33 -14.82
C TYR A 113 -11.20 -10.88 -14.35
N LEU A 114 -11.44 -9.57 -14.24
CA LEU A 114 -12.73 -9.03 -13.75
C LEU A 114 -13.94 -9.47 -14.60
N ASN A 115 -13.76 -9.65 -15.91
CA ASN A 115 -14.84 -10.12 -16.79
C ASN A 115 -15.08 -11.64 -16.73
N LYS A 116 -14.21 -12.40 -16.06
CA LYS A 116 -14.25 -13.87 -15.94
C LYS A 116 -14.17 -14.36 -14.50
N GLU A 117 -14.35 -13.49 -13.51
CA GLU A 117 -14.15 -13.82 -12.09
C GLU A 117 -15.04 -14.99 -11.62
N ASP A 118 -16.27 -15.07 -12.14
CA ASP A 118 -17.21 -16.18 -11.88
C ASP A 118 -16.88 -17.49 -12.64
N GLU A 119 -16.08 -17.43 -13.72
CA GLU A 119 -15.73 -18.58 -14.58
C GLU A 119 -14.40 -19.22 -14.20
N LEU A 120 -13.49 -18.45 -13.59
CA LEU A 120 -12.14 -18.86 -13.25
C LEU A 120 -12.08 -19.42 -11.82
N LYS A 121 -11.65 -20.68 -11.68
CA LYS A 121 -11.20 -21.20 -10.37
C LYS A 121 -9.84 -20.57 -10.05
N VAL A 122 -9.81 -19.51 -9.24
CA VAL A 122 -8.57 -18.78 -8.93
C VAL A 122 -8.12 -18.97 -7.48
N ARG A 123 -6.83 -19.24 -7.29
CA ARG A 123 -6.16 -19.20 -5.98
C ARG A 123 -6.05 -17.77 -5.47
N LYS A 124 -6.42 -17.53 -4.20
CA LYS A 124 -6.41 -16.20 -3.57
C LYS A 124 -5.03 -15.52 -3.64
N GLU A 125 -3.98 -16.33 -3.58
CA GLU A 125 -2.59 -15.93 -3.68
C GLU A 125 -2.26 -15.31 -5.04
N ASP A 126 -2.84 -15.85 -6.12
CA ASP A 126 -2.58 -15.38 -7.48
C ASP A 126 -3.39 -14.11 -7.81
N VAL A 127 -4.63 -13.99 -7.28
CA VAL A 127 -5.35 -12.70 -7.29
C VAL A 127 -4.54 -11.63 -6.56
N LYS A 128 -4.02 -11.94 -5.36
CA LYS A 128 -3.20 -11.02 -4.56
C LYS A 128 -1.91 -10.60 -5.30
N LYS A 129 -1.22 -11.54 -5.96
CA LYS A 129 -0.07 -11.23 -6.83
C LYS A 129 -0.49 -10.26 -7.94
N LEU A 130 -1.54 -10.59 -8.69
CA LEU A 130 -2.01 -9.76 -9.81
C LEU A 130 -2.41 -8.35 -9.35
N THR A 131 -3.11 -8.22 -8.22
CA THR A 131 -3.47 -6.93 -7.62
C THR A 131 -2.23 -6.07 -7.32
N ASN A 132 -1.17 -6.66 -6.75
CA ASN A 132 0.10 -5.95 -6.51
C ASN A 132 0.75 -5.50 -7.83
N ILE A 133 0.78 -6.37 -8.85
CA ILE A 133 1.31 -6.05 -10.19
C ILE A 133 0.54 -4.87 -10.80
N VAL A 134 -0.79 -4.86 -10.66
CA VAL A 134 -1.68 -3.78 -11.14
C VAL A 134 -1.43 -2.46 -10.42
N VAL A 135 -1.26 -2.47 -9.08
CA VAL A 135 -0.91 -1.29 -8.28
C VAL A 135 0.43 -0.69 -8.69
N ASP A 136 1.45 -1.52 -8.87
CA ASP A 136 2.77 -1.08 -9.36
C ASP A 136 2.68 -0.50 -10.78
N THR A 137 1.91 -1.16 -11.64
CA THR A 137 1.69 -0.76 -13.04
C THR A 137 1.00 0.60 -13.13
N TYR A 138 -0.06 0.84 -12.36
CA TYR A 138 -0.73 2.15 -12.31
C TYR A 138 0.21 3.25 -11.80
N ASN A 139 1.04 2.97 -10.79
CA ASN A 139 2.03 3.92 -10.29
C ASN A 139 3.15 4.23 -11.31
N ASN A 140 3.60 3.22 -12.07
CA ASN A 140 4.63 3.41 -13.10
C ASN A 140 4.06 4.09 -14.35
N ALA A 141 2.80 3.79 -14.72
CA ALA A 141 2.05 4.53 -15.73
C ALA A 141 1.85 6.00 -15.34
N ALA A 142 1.50 6.29 -14.07
CA ALA A 142 1.40 7.66 -13.56
C ALA A 142 2.73 8.42 -13.71
N LEU A 143 3.84 7.85 -13.24
CA LEU A 143 5.19 8.40 -13.42
C LEU A 143 5.52 8.66 -14.90
N THR A 144 5.14 7.75 -15.79
CA THR A 144 5.38 7.87 -17.23
C THR A 144 4.54 8.96 -17.87
N LEU A 145 3.27 9.08 -17.50
CA LEU A 145 2.39 10.17 -17.92
C LEU A 145 2.89 11.54 -17.44
N MET A 146 3.49 11.63 -16.25
CA MET A 146 4.17 12.85 -15.79
C MET A 146 5.40 13.21 -16.66
N ARG A 147 6.18 12.22 -17.11
CA ARG A 147 7.29 12.46 -18.06
C ARG A 147 6.80 12.96 -19.42
N LEU A 148 5.59 12.56 -19.81
CA LEU A 148 4.87 13.05 -21.00
C LEU A 148 4.09 14.37 -20.74
N ASN A 149 4.24 15.00 -19.57
CA ASN A 149 3.50 16.19 -19.11
C ASN A 149 1.96 16.03 -19.07
N ASN A 150 1.45 14.80 -19.05
CA ASN A 150 0.02 14.51 -18.94
C ASN A 150 -0.39 14.29 -17.47
N PHE A 151 -0.36 15.38 -16.70
CA PHE A 151 -0.59 15.35 -15.25
C PHE A 151 -2.02 14.95 -14.85
N VAL A 152 -3.03 15.25 -15.68
CA VAL A 152 -4.43 14.86 -15.42
C VAL A 152 -4.60 13.34 -15.48
N ASN A 153 -4.05 12.68 -16.51
CA ASN A 153 -4.12 11.21 -16.57
C ASN A 153 -3.14 10.54 -15.59
N ALA A 154 -2.02 11.18 -15.27
CA ALA A 154 -1.14 10.70 -14.21
C ALA A 154 -1.82 10.69 -12.83
N PHE A 155 -2.57 11.76 -12.50
CA PHE A 155 -3.40 11.80 -11.29
C PHE A 155 -4.45 10.69 -11.29
N LYS A 156 -5.19 10.50 -12.40
CA LYS A 156 -6.16 9.40 -12.56
C LYS A 156 -5.51 8.02 -12.35
N ALA A 157 -4.33 7.78 -12.92
CA ALA A 157 -3.61 6.51 -12.76
C ALA A 157 -3.14 6.28 -11.31
N ALA A 158 -2.58 7.29 -10.64
CA ALA A 158 -2.18 7.19 -9.24
C ALA A 158 -3.38 6.99 -8.30
N ALA A 159 -4.50 7.66 -8.57
CA ALA A 159 -5.77 7.44 -7.86
C ALA A 159 -6.28 5.99 -8.04
N MET A 160 -6.21 5.45 -9.26
CA MET A 160 -6.57 4.04 -9.52
C MET A 160 -5.69 3.07 -8.73
N ALA A 161 -4.38 3.30 -8.58
CA ALA A 161 -3.53 2.47 -7.72
C ALA A 161 -4.04 2.42 -6.27
N ASN A 162 -4.41 3.58 -5.70
CA ASN A 162 -4.93 3.69 -4.33
C ASN A 162 -6.28 2.98 -4.12
N ARG A 163 -7.13 2.85 -5.16
CA ARG A 163 -8.40 2.10 -5.11
C ARG A 163 -8.23 0.58 -4.96
N PHE A 164 -7.05 0.04 -5.27
CA PHE A 164 -6.73 -1.37 -5.05
C PHE A 164 -6.01 -1.56 -3.72
N ILE A 165 -4.94 -0.81 -3.49
CA ILE A 165 -4.15 -0.85 -2.27
C ILE A 165 -3.67 0.58 -1.96
N PRO A 166 -4.12 1.20 -0.86
CA PRO A 166 -3.60 2.49 -0.41
C PRO A 166 -2.09 2.44 -0.21
N ASN A 167 -1.36 3.33 -0.88
CA ASN A 167 0.10 3.31 -0.92
C ASN A 167 0.65 4.74 -0.89
N ALA A 168 1.65 4.97 -0.04
CA ALA A 168 2.36 6.25 0.07
C ALA A 168 2.85 6.76 -1.30
N LYS A 169 3.40 5.87 -2.15
CA LYS A 169 3.85 6.22 -3.51
C LYS A 169 2.71 6.80 -4.36
N SER A 170 1.54 6.18 -4.33
CA SER A 170 0.36 6.62 -5.08
C SER A 170 -0.11 8.00 -4.61
N TYR A 171 -0.22 8.21 -3.29
CA TYR A 171 -0.60 9.51 -2.72
C TYR A 171 0.40 10.62 -3.02
N TYR A 172 1.70 10.34 -2.93
CA TYR A 172 2.75 11.28 -3.34
C TYR A 172 2.63 11.66 -4.82
N LEU A 173 2.36 10.70 -5.71
CA LEU A 173 2.17 10.98 -7.14
C LEU A 173 0.92 11.83 -7.40
N GLN A 174 -0.19 11.58 -6.69
CA GLN A 174 -1.39 12.42 -6.74
C GLN A 174 -1.06 13.86 -6.31
N GLY A 175 -0.43 14.03 -5.14
CA GLY A 175 -0.02 15.34 -4.64
C GLY A 175 0.91 16.08 -5.60
N LYS A 176 1.91 15.39 -6.16
CA LYS A 176 2.87 15.96 -7.12
C LYS A 176 2.21 16.36 -8.45
N CYS A 177 1.23 15.61 -8.94
CA CYS A 177 0.45 16.02 -10.11
C CYS A 177 -0.35 17.30 -9.82
N LEU A 178 -1.05 17.37 -8.67
CA LEU A 178 -1.85 18.53 -8.28
C LEU A 178 -0.99 19.78 -8.07
N TYR A 179 0.16 19.66 -7.40
CA TYR A 179 1.10 20.77 -7.23
C TYR A 179 1.60 21.30 -8.58
N THR A 180 1.98 20.40 -9.50
CA THR A 180 2.41 20.78 -10.86
C THR A 180 1.28 21.45 -11.66
N LEU A 181 0.02 21.12 -11.37
CA LEU A 181 -1.18 21.77 -11.94
C LEU A 181 -1.59 23.07 -11.22
N GLY A 182 -0.81 23.50 -10.21
CA GLY A 182 -1.05 24.72 -9.43
C GLY A 182 -2.05 24.58 -8.27
N GLN A 183 -2.51 23.36 -7.98
CA GLN A 183 -3.51 23.05 -6.95
C GLN A 183 -2.86 22.71 -5.60
N ALA A 184 -1.98 23.58 -5.11
CA ALA A 184 -1.16 23.36 -3.91
C ALA A 184 -1.97 22.99 -2.65
N PHE A 185 -3.14 23.63 -2.43
CA PHE A 185 -4.01 23.32 -1.29
C PHE A 185 -4.52 21.86 -1.30
N GLN A 186 -4.86 21.33 -2.48
CA GLN A 186 -5.33 19.96 -2.62
C GLN A 186 -4.15 18.97 -2.65
N ALA A 187 -3.00 19.38 -3.21
CA ALA A 187 -1.77 18.61 -3.16
C ALA A 187 -1.36 18.29 -1.71
N LYS A 188 -1.44 19.29 -0.82
CA LYS A 188 -1.17 19.14 0.62
C LYS A 188 -1.93 17.97 1.25
N GLN A 189 -3.23 17.83 1.01
CA GLN A 189 -4.06 16.77 1.61
C GLN A 189 -3.55 15.35 1.25
N TYR A 190 -3.15 15.14 0.00
CA TYR A 190 -2.57 13.87 -0.45
C TYR A 190 -1.14 13.66 0.06
N LEU A 191 -0.35 14.73 0.25
CA LEU A 191 0.99 14.63 0.82
C LEU A 191 0.97 14.32 2.32
N GLU A 192 -0.01 14.84 3.06
CA GLU A 192 -0.30 14.45 4.44
C GLU A 192 -0.62 12.95 4.52
N GLN A 193 -1.54 12.43 3.69
CA GLN A 193 -1.85 10.99 3.60
C GLN A 193 -0.63 10.12 3.22
N CYS A 194 0.26 10.62 2.35
CA CYS A 194 1.53 9.95 2.06
C CYS A 194 2.43 9.85 3.31
N LEU A 195 2.50 10.91 4.12
CA LEU A 195 3.34 10.97 5.32
C LEU A 195 2.73 10.21 6.50
N GLU A 196 1.40 10.05 6.57
CA GLU A 196 0.73 9.13 7.51
C GLU A 196 1.16 7.68 7.27
N LEU A 197 1.19 7.25 6.00
CA LEU A 197 1.64 5.90 5.62
C LEU A 197 3.16 5.72 5.68
N GLN A 198 3.93 6.77 5.36
CA GLN A 198 5.40 6.72 5.37
C GLN A 198 6.02 8.02 5.93
N PRO A 199 6.09 8.17 7.27
CA PRO A 199 6.59 9.39 7.93
C PRO A 199 8.04 9.77 7.57
N ASN A 200 8.83 8.81 7.08
CA ASN A 200 10.23 9.00 6.70
C ASN A 200 10.42 9.41 5.23
N ASN A 201 9.35 9.59 4.45
CA ASN A 201 9.44 10.05 3.06
C ASN A 201 9.88 11.52 3.02
N LYS A 202 11.11 11.76 2.54
CA LYS A 202 11.70 13.10 2.44
C LYS A 202 11.06 13.93 1.32
N GLU A 203 10.91 13.35 0.13
CA GLU A 203 10.34 14.04 -1.03
C GLU A 203 8.91 14.53 -0.76
N ALA A 204 8.10 13.73 -0.06
CA ALA A 204 6.74 14.12 0.32
C ALA A 204 6.72 15.27 1.35
N ARG A 205 7.69 15.31 2.27
CA ARG A 205 7.82 16.41 3.26
C ARG A 205 8.31 17.70 2.61
N GLU A 206 9.33 17.62 1.75
CA GLU A 206 9.87 18.76 1.01
C GLU A 206 8.80 19.37 0.11
N LEU A 207 8.07 18.55 -0.63
CA LEU A 207 6.96 19.00 -1.49
C LEU A 207 5.76 19.53 -0.69
N LEU A 208 5.50 19.01 0.51
CA LEU A 208 4.48 19.55 1.41
C LEU A 208 4.86 20.95 1.91
N GLU A 209 6.13 21.16 2.28
CA GLU A 209 6.65 22.48 2.67
C GLU A 209 6.56 23.47 1.49
N GLU A 210 6.89 23.05 0.27
CA GLU A 210 6.65 23.86 -0.93
C GLU A 210 5.17 24.22 -1.13
N CYS A 211 4.24 23.28 -0.89
CA CYS A 211 2.80 23.53 -0.96
C CYS A 211 2.29 24.50 0.14
N GLU A 212 2.97 24.57 1.29
CA GLU A 212 2.66 25.52 2.37
C GLU A 212 3.25 26.92 2.13
N GLN A 213 4.43 26.99 1.51
CA GLN A 213 5.06 28.25 1.10
C GLN A 213 4.41 28.87 -0.14
N ALA A 214 3.76 28.06 -0.98
CA ALA A 214 2.95 28.54 -2.09
C ALA A 214 1.74 29.32 -1.52
N GLU A 215 1.79 30.66 -1.62
CA GLU A 215 0.62 31.49 -1.32
C GLU A 215 -0.61 30.96 -2.07
N PRO A 216 -1.80 30.92 -1.45
CA PRO A 216 -3.01 30.53 -2.16
C PRO A 216 -3.26 31.53 -3.28
N PHE A 217 -2.91 31.15 -4.51
CA PHE A 217 -3.11 31.97 -5.70
C PHE A 217 -4.60 31.97 -6.05
N ILE A 218 -5.38 32.78 -5.33
CA ILE A 218 -6.79 32.96 -5.61
C ILE A 218 -6.90 33.88 -6.83
N ASP A 219 -7.06 33.29 -8.02
CA ASP A 219 -7.27 34.02 -9.27
C ASP A 219 -8.67 34.67 -9.29
N TYR A 220 -8.81 35.75 -8.52
CA TYR A 220 -9.95 36.64 -8.57
C TYR A 220 -9.92 37.52 -9.84
N GLY A 221 -10.01 36.87 -11.01
CA GLY A 221 -10.60 37.46 -12.20
C GLY A 221 -9.64 38.05 -13.23
N ARG A 222 -8.43 37.50 -13.44
CA ARG A 222 -7.55 37.98 -14.52
C ARG A 222 -7.96 37.46 -15.91
N MET A 223 -9.08 37.93 -16.44
CA MET A 223 -9.46 37.66 -17.84
C MET A 223 -8.40 38.21 -18.82
N PRO A 224 -7.81 37.37 -19.70
CA PRO A 224 -6.90 37.85 -20.74
C PRO A 224 -7.69 38.50 -21.89
N PHE A 225 -7.84 39.82 -21.84
CA PHE A 225 -8.26 40.61 -23.00
C PHE A 225 -7.18 40.57 -24.09
N GLY A 226 -7.38 39.77 -25.14
CA GLY A 226 -6.70 39.96 -26.43
C GLY A 226 -6.16 38.69 -27.11
N GLY A 227 -6.84 38.24 -28.17
CA GLY A 227 -6.26 37.34 -29.19
C GLY A 227 -7.05 36.05 -29.41
N MET A 228 -7.47 35.79 -30.65
CA MET A 228 -8.23 34.58 -31.03
C MET A 228 -7.52 33.25 -30.71
N GLY A 229 -6.17 33.23 -30.67
CA GLY A 229 -5.41 32.04 -30.26
C GLY A 229 -5.48 31.74 -28.77
N ALA A 230 -5.53 32.77 -27.92
CA ALA A 230 -5.58 32.61 -26.46
C ALA A 230 -6.87 31.92 -25.99
N PHE A 231 -7.98 32.13 -26.70
CA PHE A 231 -9.26 31.47 -26.40
C PHE A 231 -9.22 29.94 -26.59
N SER A 232 -8.41 29.42 -27.51
CA SER A 232 -8.29 27.96 -27.71
C SER A 232 -7.54 27.31 -26.55
N ALA A 233 -6.39 27.88 -26.17
CA ALA A 233 -5.60 27.40 -25.04
C ALA A 233 -6.35 27.58 -23.70
N LEU A 234 -7.08 28.68 -23.52
CA LEU A 234 -7.92 28.90 -22.34
C LEU A 234 -9.06 27.88 -22.25
N ARG A 235 -9.70 27.54 -23.39
CA ARG A 235 -10.73 26.49 -23.42
C ARG A 235 -10.15 25.12 -23.09
N GLN A 236 -8.99 24.77 -23.62
CA GLN A 236 -8.31 23.51 -23.28
C GLN A 236 -7.96 23.45 -21.78
N LYS A 237 -7.36 24.52 -21.22
CA LYS A 237 -7.07 24.60 -19.79
C LYS A 237 -8.33 24.46 -18.92
N GLN A 238 -9.44 25.10 -19.31
CA GLN A 238 -10.72 24.96 -18.62
C GLN A 238 -11.29 23.53 -18.72
N GLN A 239 -11.12 22.85 -19.85
CA GLN A 239 -11.52 21.45 -20.00
C GLN A 239 -10.66 20.51 -19.16
N GLU A 240 -9.34 20.71 -19.13
CA GLU A 240 -8.41 19.96 -18.27
C GLU A 240 -8.71 20.17 -16.78
N GLU A 241 -9.01 21.40 -16.37
CA GLU A 241 -9.41 21.74 -15.00
C GLU A 241 -10.77 21.13 -14.63
N GLU A 242 -11.75 21.12 -15.54
CA GLU A 242 -13.06 20.49 -15.33
C GLU A 242 -12.95 18.95 -15.28
N GLU A 243 -12.12 18.35 -16.14
CA GLU A 243 -11.82 16.91 -16.10
C GLU A 243 -11.08 16.49 -14.84
N LEU A 244 -10.09 17.27 -14.41
CA LEU A 244 -9.36 17.06 -13.18
C LEU A 244 -10.31 17.16 -11.98
N LYS A 245 -11.14 18.21 -11.93
CA LYS A 245 -12.14 18.39 -10.87
C LYS A 245 -13.12 17.20 -10.81
N LYS A 246 -13.62 16.72 -11.96
CA LYS A 246 -14.46 15.51 -12.02
C LYS A 246 -13.72 14.27 -11.53
N ALA A 247 -12.46 14.08 -11.94
CA ALA A 247 -11.64 12.96 -11.49
C ALA A 247 -11.35 13.01 -9.97
N MET A 248 -11.21 14.21 -9.40
CA MET A 248 -11.06 14.40 -7.95
C MET A 248 -12.36 14.15 -7.20
N GLU A 249 -13.49 14.67 -7.67
CA GLU A 249 -14.82 14.41 -7.09
C GLU A 249 -15.17 12.92 -7.14
N GLU A 250 -14.86 12.24 -8.26
CA GLU A 250 -15.03 10.79 -8.39
C GLU A 250 -14.11 10.04 -7.43
N SER A 251 -12.80 10.36 -7.42
CA SER A 251 -11.82 9.74 -6.51
C SER A 251 -12.19 9.91 -5.04
N LEU A 252 -12.72 11.08 -4.65
CA LEU A 252 -13.16 11.35 -3.29
C LEU A 252 -14.40 10.52 -2.94
N ARG A 253 -15.42 10.50 -3.81
CA ARG A 253 -16.63 9.69 -3.60
C ARG A 253 -16.32 8.22 -3.44
N ILE A 254 -15.43 7.68 -4.28
CA ILE A 254 -14.98 6.28 -4.19
C ILE A 254 -14.25 6.04 -2.87
N PHE A 255 -13.36 6.93 -2.45
CA PHE A 255 -12.63 6.80 -1.19
C PHE A 255 -13.59 6.81 0.01
N GLU A 256 -14.59 7.70 0.03
CA GLU A 256 -15.63 7.73 1.07
C GLU A 256 -16.48 6.44 1.08
N GLU A 257 -16.89 5.94 -0.09
CA GLU A 257 -17.58 4.66 -0.24
C GLU A 257 -16.74 3.48 0.28
N GLU A 258 -15.44 3.48 0.01
CA GLU A 258 -14.52 2.42 0.43
C GLU A 258 -14.21 2.47 1.94
N GLN A 259 -14.01 3.66 2.52
CA GLN A 259 -13.86 3.81 3.97
C GLN A 259 -15.10 3.32 4.70
N LYS A 260 -16.30 3.70 4.25
CA LYS A 260 -17.57 3.22 4.80
C LYS A 260 -17.69 1.69 4.70
N LYS A 261 -17.27 1.09 3.58
CA LYS A 261 -17.27 -0.37 3.41
C LYS A 261 -16.31 -1.06 4.41
N ARG A 262 -15.12 -0.50 4.64
CA ARG A 262 -14.15 -1.01 5.63
C ARG A 262 -14.68 -0.87 7.06
N GLU A 263 -15.38 0.21 7.39
CA GLU A 263 -16.05 0.38 8.68
C GLU A 263 -17.18 -0.65 8.88
N GLU A 264 -18.00 -0.90 7.85
CA GLU A 264 -19.05 -1.92 7.88
C GLU A 264 -18.49 -3.36 7.97
N GLU A 265 -17.37 -3.66 7.30
CA GLU A 265 -16.67 -4.94 7.41
C GLU A 265 -16.02 -5.14 8.79
N LYS A 266 -15.42 -4.09 9.35
CA LYS A 266 -14.88 -4.10 10.71
C LYS A 266 -15.98 -4.34 11.75
N LEU A 267 -17.12 -3.66 11.63
CA LEU A 267 -18.26 -3.86 12.54
C LEU A 267 -18.77 -5.30 12.50
N LYS A 268 -18.87 -5.91 11.31
CA LYS A 268 -19.24 -7.33 11.16
C LYS A 268 -18.22 -8.28 11.79
N ALA A 269 -16.93 -8.00 11.65
CA ALA A 269 -15.87 -8.78 12.28
C ALA A 269 -15.92 -8.67 13.81
N ASP A 270 -16.16 -7.47 14.35
CA ASP A 270 -16.32 -7.24 15.79
C ASP A 270 -17.57 -7.97 16.33
N GLU A 271 -18.70 -7.94 15.62
CA GLU A 271 -19.90 -8.74 15.95
C GLU A 271 -19.66 -10.26 15.90
N GLU A 272 -18.86 -10.74 14.95
CA GLU A 272 -18.51 -12.17 14.83
C GLU A 272 -17.59 -12.61 15.96
N GLN A 273 -16.59 -11.80 16.31
CA GLN A 273 -15.74 -12.03 17.49
C GLN A 273 -16.56 -12.03 18.78
N GLU A 274 -17.56 -11.15 18.93
CA GLU A 274 -18.44 -11.16 20.10
C GLU A 274 -19.28 -12.44 20.18
N LYS A 275 -19.78 -12.95 19.04
CA LYS A 275 -20.51 -14.24 18.97
C LYS A 275 -19.60 -15.41 19.36
N ILE A 276 -18.36 -15.45 18.85
CA ILE A 276 -17.37 -16.48 19.19
C ILE A 276 -17.04 -16.42 20.70
N ARG A 277 -16.82 -15.23 21.25
CA ARG A 277 -16.56 -15.03 22.68
C ARG A 277 -17.70 -15.53 23.55
N LYS A 278 -18.96 -15.20 23.21
CA LYS A 278 -20.16 -15.68 23.93
C LYS A 278 -20.33 -17.20 23.83
N ALA A 279 -20.02 -17.79 22.67
CA ALA A 279 -20.07 -19.25 22.49
C ALA A 279 -19.00 -19.96 23.35
N PHE A 280 -17.79 -19.41 23.42
CA PHE A 280 -16.73 -19.92 24.28
C PHE A 280 -17.08 -19.81 25.77
N GLU A 281 -17.62 -18.65 26.19
CA GLU A 281 -18.08 -18.44 27.58
C GLU A 281 -19.20 -19.43 27.97
N LEU A 282 -20.14 -19.70 27.06
CA LEU A 282 -21.19 -20.71 27.28
C LEU A 282 -20.61 -22.13 27.41
N GLN A 283 -19.63 -22.51 26.57
CA GLN A 283 -18.95 -23.80 26.69
C GLN A 283 -18.21 -23.95 28.03
N GLN A 284 -17.58 -22.88 28.52
CA GLN A 284 -16.93 -22.87 29.84
C GLN A 284 -17.94 -23.03 30.99
N GLN A 285 -19.13 -22.41 30.88
CA GLN A 285 -20.21 -22.61 31.85
C GLN A 285 -20.78 -24.04 31.81
N GLU A 286 -20.97 -24.62 30.62
CA GLU A 286 -21.41 -26.01 30.48
C GLU A 286 -20.39 -27.02 31.03
N LEU A 287 -19.09 -26.75 30.84
CA LEU A 287 -18.02 -27.59 31.38
C LEU A 287 -18.00 -27.55 32.91
N LYS A 288 -18.07 -26.36 33.52
CA LYS A 288 -18.17 -26.21 34.98
C LYS A 288 -19.39 -26.92 35.56
N ARG A 289 -20.56 -26.77 34.94
CA ARG A 289 -21.78 -27.47 35.38
C ARG A 289 -21.64 -28.99 35.33
N LYS A 290 -20.93 -29.53 34.34
CA LYS A 290 -20.63 -30.98 34.28
C LYS A 290 -19.69 -31.42 35.41
N GLN A 291 -18.66 -30.63 35.70
CA GLN A 291 -17.75 -30.90 36.82
C GLN A 291 -18.49 -30.88 38.16
N GLU A 292 -19.36 -29.89 38.40
CA GLU A 292 -20.24 -29.81 39.58
C GLU A 292 -21.22 -31.01 39.66
N GLU A 293 -21.80 -31.44 38.53
CA GLU A 293 -22.68 -32.62 38.45
C GLU A 293 -21.92 -33.95 38.69
N GLU A 294 -20.65 -34.06 38.29
CA GLU A 294 -19.79 -35.23 38.52
C GLU A 294 -19.27 -35.27 39.97
N GLU A 295 -18.83 -34.14 40.52
CA GLU A 295 -18.43 -34.03 41.92
C GLU A 295 -19.59 -34.35 42.88
N LYS A 296 -20.79 -33.82 42.60
CA LYS A 296 -21.99 -34.13 43.38
C LYS A 296 -22.33 -35.63 43.38
N LYS A 297 -22.18 -36.32 42.25
CA LYS A 297 -22.37 -37.78 42.19
C LYS A 297 -21.32 -38.52 43.00
N ARG A 298 -20.06 -38.10 42.94
CA ARG A 298 -18.98 -38.70 43.74
C ARG A 298 -19.28 -38.59 45.24
N LEU A 299 -19.77 -37.44 45.70
CA LEU A 299 -20.18 -37.24 47.09
C LEU A 299 -21.43 -38.07 47.48
N GLU A 300 -22.37 -38.28 46.56
CA GLU A 300 -23.52 -39.18 46.77
C GLU A 300 -23.07 -40.66 46.86
N GLU A 301 -22.13 -41.09 46.01
CA GLU A 301 -21.54 -42.44 46.03
C GLU A 301 -20.67 -42.68 47.28
N GLU A 302 -19.89 -41.68 47.73
CA GLU A 302 -19.10 -41.74 48.96
C GLU A 302 -19.98 -41.90 50.21
N ALA A 303 -21.13 -41.20 50.27
CA ALA A 303 -22.06 -41.25 51.40
C ALA A 303 -22.79 -42.61 51.55
N ASP A 304 -23.07 -43.31 50.44
CA ASP A 304 -23.71 -44.64 50.47
C ASP A 304 -22.75 -45.75 50.97
N VAL A 305 -21.42 -45.53 50.92
CA VAL A 305 -20.41 -46.50 51.38
C VAL A 305 -20.20 -46.46 52.90
N GLU A 306 -20.51 -45.35 53.56
CA GLU A 306 -20.20 -45.14 54.99
C GLU A 306 -21.19 -45.84 55.96
N PHE A 307 -22.19 -46.56 55.46
CA PHE A 307 -23.29 -47.13 56.27
C PHE A 307 -23.16 -48.63 56.61
N ASP A 308 -22.20 -49.36 56.03
CA ASP A 308 -22.04 -50.83 56.16
C ASP A 308 -20.79 -51.25 56.97
N ILE A 309 -20.18 -50.35 57.76
CA ILE A 309 -19.12 -50.70 58.71
C ILE A 309 -19.74 -51.05 60.08
N ASP A 310 -20.06 -52.34 60.27
CA ASP A 310 -20.29 -52.90 61.60
C ASP A 310 -18.99 -52.78 62.41
N ILE A 311 -18.97 -51.88 63.39
CA ILE A 311 -17.83 -51.66 64.29
C ILE A 311 -17.74 -52.82 65.29
N GLU A 312 -17.06 -53.91 64.90
CA GLU A 312 -16.50 -54.84 65.88
C GLU A 312 -15.32 -54.15 66.58
N HIS A 313 -15.55 -53.81 67.86
CA HIS A 313 -14.61 -53.11 68.73
C HIS A 313 -13.58 -54.11 69.27
N ASP A 314 -12.55 -54.42 68.50
CA ASP A 314 -11.37 -55.14 69.00
C ASP A 314 -10.33 -54.15 69.53
N ASP A 315 -10.16 -54.18 70.84
CA ASP A 315 -9.10 -53.48 71.58
C ASP A 315 -7.70 -54.00 71.20
N ASP A 316 -6.68 -53.25 71.61
CA ASP A 316 -5.26 -53.63 71.65
C ASP A 316 -4.50 -53.75 70.30
N HIS A 317 -4.15 -52.60 69.69
CA HIS A 317 -2.78 -52.48 69.15
C HIS A 317 -2.16 -51.08 69.30
N ASP A 318 -1.23 -51.01 70.25
CA ASP A 318 -0.27 -49.95 70.54
C ASP A 318 0.89 -49.91 69.52
N GLY A 319 0.60 -49.42 68.31
CA GLY A 319 1.61 -49.12 67.30
C GLY A 319 1.99 -47.63 67.29
N GLU A 320 3.14 -47.28 67.85
CA GLU A 320 3.78 -45.98 67.58
C GLU A 320 4.11 -45.91 66.08
N ILE A 321 3.37 -45.07 65.35
CA ILE A 321 3.69 -44.66 63.98
C ILE A 321 4.19 -43.22 64.08
N ASP A 322 5.43 -42.98 63.65
CA ASP A 322 6.02 -41.65 63.65
C ASP A 322 5.30 -40.74 62.62
N GLU A 323 4.45 -39.83 63.11
CA GLU A 323 3.72 -38.82 62.32
C GLU A 323 4.65 -37.69 61.83
N ASP A 324 5.63 -38.03 60.99
CA ASP A 324 6.45 -37.07 60.22
C ASP A 324 6.04 -37.05 58.72
N GLU A 325 4.76 -37.34 58.42
CA GLU A 325 4.23 -37.25 57.05
C GLU A 325 3.95 -35.78 56.68
N VAL A 326 4.76 -35.25 55.76
CA VAL A 326 4.85 -33.81 55.44
C VAL A 326 3.57 -33.32 54.77
N SER A 327 2.61 -32.85 55.57
CA SER A 327 1.52 -32.02 55.08
C SER A 327 2.08 -30.69 54.55
N LEU A 328 1.94 -30.47 53.24
CA LEU A 328 2.21 -29.17 52.64
C LEU A 328 1.30 -28.13 53.30
N THR A 329 1.88 -27.06 53.81
CA THR A 329 1.13 -25.99 54.45
C THR A 329 0.26 -25.27 53.42
N GLU A 330 -0.87 -24.71 53.87
CA GLU A 330 -1.82 -23.99 53.01
C GLU A 330 -1.12 -22.89 52.18
N SER A 331 -0.08 -22.24 52.74
CA SER A 331 0.77 -21.28 52.03
C SER A 331 1.63 -21.87 50.91
N GLU A 332 2.13 -23.10 51.05
CA GLU A 332 2.92 -23.75 49.99
C GLU A 332 2.03 -24.17 48.81
N ILE A 333 0.77 -24.52 49.08
CA ILE A 333 -0.24 -24.79 48.05
C ILE A 333 -0.63 -23.50 47.33
N GLU A 334 -0.87 -22.40 48.05
CA GLU A 334 -1.12 -21.08 47.45
C GLU A 334 0.07 -20.58 46.60
N GLU A 335 1.31 -20.81 47.03
CA GLU A 335 2.51 -20.40 46.28
C GLU A 335 2.68 -21.21 44.99
N GLN A 336 2.44 -22.53 45.00
CA GLN A 336 2.47 -23.36 43.79
C GLN A 336 1.36 -22.96 42.80
N MET A 337 0.13 -22.70 43.27
CA MET A 337 -0.97 -22.20 42.45
C MET A 337 -0.62 -20.85 41.78
N ARG A 338 0.02 -19.94 42.53
CA ARG A 338 0.43 -18.63 42.02
C ARG A 338 1.54 -18.71 40.98
N LEU A 339 2.44 -19.68 41.08
CA LEU A 339 3.50 -19.93 40.09
C LEU A 339 2.92 -20.44 38.76
N LEU A 340 1.95 -21.37 38.81
CA LEU A 340 1.23 -21.86 37.63
C LEU A 340 0.49 -20.73 36.88
N GLU A 341 -0.16 -19.82 37.61
CA GLU A 341 -0.79 -18.63 37.01
C GLU A 341 0.19 -17.68 36.30
N LEU A 342 1.45 -17.64 36.72
CA LEU A 342 2.50 -16.80 36.10
C LEU A 342 3.13 -17.50 34.88
N GLU A 343 3.17 -18.83 34.88
CA GLU A 343 3.56 -19.65 33.72
C GLU A 343 2.56 -19.51 32.58
N GLU A 344 1.26 -19.66 32.84
CA GLU A 344 0.20 -19.50 31.83
C GLU A 344 0.18 -18.10 31.20
N LYS A 345 0.55 -17.07 31.97
CA LYS A 345 0.66 -15.67 31.50
C LYS A 345 1.99 -15.35 30.80
N GLY A 346 2.92 -16.31 30.73
CA GLY A 346 4.24 -16.13 30.11
C GLY A 346 5.14 -15.10 30.83
N GLN A 347 4.98 -14.96 32.15
CA GLN A 347 5.66 -13.94 32.97
C GLN A 347 6.70 -14.51 33.93
N LEU A 348 7.02 -15.80 33.83
CA LEU A 348 8.11 -16.40 34.60
C LEU A 348 9.46 -15.71 34.27
N PRO A 349 10.25 -15.30 35.27
CA PRO A 349 11.64 -14.91 35.02
C PRO A 349 12.42 -16.12 34.46
N PRO A 350 13.42 -15.90 33.58
CA PRO A 350 14.26 -16.97 33.10
C PRO A 350 14.98 -17.63 34.28
N ALA A 351 14.96 -18.97 34.34
CA ALA A 351 15.64 -19.72 35.39
C ALA A 351 17.14 -19.39 35.38
N GLU A 352 17.67 -18.97 36.53
CA GLU A 352 19.12 -18.78 36.72
C GLU A 352 19.79 -20.15 36.88
N GLU A 353 20.74 -20.47 35.98
CA GLU A 353 21.59 -21.68 36.02
C GLU A 353 22.74 -21.58 37.02
#